data_AF-A0A0G4GRL6-F1
#
_entry.id   AF-A0A0G4GRL6-F1
#
_cell.length_a   1.000
_cell.length_b   1.000
_cell.length_c   1.000
_cell.angle_alpha   90.00
_cell.angle_beta   90.00
_cell.angle_gamma   90.00
#
_symmetry.space_group_name_H-M   'P 1'
#
loop_
_entity.id
_entity.type
_entity.pdbx_description
1 polymer ?
#
loop_
_entity_poly.entity_id
_entity_poly.type
_entity_poly.pdbx_seq_one_letter_code
_entity_poly.pdbx_strand_id
1 'polypeptide(L)'
;MPTYAGTPSIHSIYIAIIYMLLKDFPMIKADVSGAFLQAEDVCDEKIRIGVPGIRILPDFPDKKPKELSKFTDEQYEIVKKKRKELKEGEIYITDKALYGGPGSVKMFSTKAKTELKELGFEEIDESIHLRRETNTNEVNAVIYHPVDDFEGGAMDIEEIFSKYGHRLFLGSLVQVRGHRADETGKEDVPVLGVFPQLAVR
;
A
#
# COMPACT_ATOMS: atom_id res chain seq x y z
N MET A 1 -1.39 -24.79 3.57
CA MET A 1 -2.09 -23.50 3.78
C MET A 1 -1.02 -22.43 3.85
N PRO A 2 -1.05 -21.35 3.05
CA PRO A 2 -0.07 -20.29 3.24
C PRO A 2 -0.32 -19.68 4.62
N THR A 3 0.68 -19.79 5.49
CA THR A 3 0.76 -19.06 6.76
C THR A 3 0.66 -17.56 6.48
N TYR A 4 0.11 -16.82 7.44
CA TYR A 4 0.01 -15.35 7.39
C TYR A 4 1.39 -14.79 7.03
N ALA A 5 1.52 -14.28 5.81
CA ALA A 5 2.76 -13.80 5.25
C ALA A 5 2.55 -12.36 4.79
N GLY A 6 3.54 -11.50 4.98
CA GLY A 6 3.50 -10.08 4.62
C GLY A 6 3.46 -9.10 5.79
N THR A 7 3.63 -9.57 7.03
CA THR A 7 3.75 -8.70 8.21
C THR A 7 5.09 -8.95 8.91
N PRO A 8 5.98 -7.94 8.95
CA PRO A 8 7.25 -8.10 9.64
C PRO A 8 7.05 -8.31 11.14
N SER A 9 8.05 -8.92 11.79
CA SER A 9 8.06 -8.96 13.26
C SER A 9 8.17 -7.55 13.82
N ILE A 10 7.50 -7.30 14.96
CA ILE A 10 7.56 -5.99 15.62
C ILE A 10 9.00 -5.59 15.99
N HIS A 11 9.85 -6.57 16.32
CA HIS A 11 11.26 -6.34 16.62
C HIS A 11 12.03 -5.86 15.39
N SER A 12 11.76 -6.45 14.23
CA SER A 12 12.38 -6.08 12.96
C SER A 12 11.97 -4.66 12.53
N ILE A 13 10.70 -4.31 12.75
CA ILE A 13 10.21 -2.94 12.55
C ILE A 13 10.95 -1.97 13.47
N TYR A 14 11.07 -2.28 14.76
CA TYR A 14 11.79 -1.40 15.70
C TYR A 14 13.27 -1.24 15.33
N ILE A 15 13.94 -2.31 14.91
CA ILE A 15 15.33 -2.23 14.44
C ILE A 15 15.43 -1.35 13.19
N ALA A 16 14.52 -1.49 12.23
CA ALA A 16 14.47 -0.66 11.04
C ALA A 16 14.28 0.82 11.39
N ILE A 17 13.33 1.15 12.26
CA ILE A 17 13.09 2.53 12.73
C ILE A 17 14.33 3.09 13.43
N ILE A 18 14.91 2.34 14.37
CA ILE A 18 16.13 2.76 15.08
C ILE A 18 17.27 3.03 14.08
N TYR A 19 17.45 2.16 13.08
CA TYR A 19 18.47 2.35 12.06
C TYR A 19 18.24 3.63 11.23
N MET A 20 17.01 3.87 10.77
CA MET A 20 16.66 5.09 10.01
C MET A 20 16.90 6.35 10.84
N LEU A 21 16.55 6.33 12.13
CA LEU A 21 16.81 7.43 13.07
C LEU A 21 18.31 7.63 13.30
N LEU A 22 19.09 6.56 13.49
CA LEU A 22 20.55 6.64 13.67
C LEU A 22 21.29 7.21 12.46
N LYS A 23 20.72 7.03 11.26
CA LYS A 23 21.26 7.57 10.01
C LYS A 23 20.71 8.96 9.67
N ASP A 24 19.87 9.55 10.53
CA ASP A 24 19.17 10.81 10.29
C ASP A 24 18.44 10.83 8.93
N PHE A 25 17.89 9.68 8.51
CA PHE A 25 17.17 9.59 7.25
C PHE A 25 15.82 10.30 7.33
N PRO A 26 15.42 11.07 6.30
CA PRO A 26 14.04 11.45 6.18
C PRO A 26 13.19 10.19 6.00
N MET A 27 12.06 10.14 6.72
CA MET A 27 11.17 8.99 6.72
C MET A 27 9.82 9.35 6.09
N ILE A 28 9.28 8.44 5.29
CA ILE A 28 8.00 8.60 4.61
C ILE A 28 7.14 7.36 4.82
N LYS A 29 5.85 7.61 5.03
CA LYS A 29 4.78 6.62 4.97
C LYS A 29 3.96 6.80 3.70
N ALA A 30 3.55 5.70 3.09
CA ALA A 30 2.60 5.64 2.00
C ALA A 30 1.59 4.51 2.22
N ASP A 31 0.33 4.79 1.95
CA ASP A 31 -0.74 3.79 1.91
C ASP A 31 -0.88 3.26 0.47
N VAL A 32 -1.12 1.97 0.26
CA VAL A 32 -1.28 1.40 -1.08
C VAL A 32 -2.76 1.32 -1.45
N SER A 33 -3.16 2.07 -2.48
CA SER A 33 -4.52 2.04 -2.97
C SER A 33 -4.86 0.69 -3.62
N GLY A 34 -5.78 -0.04 -3.01
CA GLY A 34 -6.27 -1.31 -3.56
C GLY A 34 -5.19 -2.39 -3.63
N ALA A 35 -4.27 -2.44 -2.68
CA ALA A 35 -3.10 -3.34 -2.62
C ALA A 35 -3.36 -4.74 -3.21
N PHE A 36 -4.33 -5.50 -2.67
CA PHE A 36 -4.59 -6.87 -3.14
C PHE A 36 -5.09 -6.93 -4.58
N LEU A 37 -5.87 -5.96 -5.04
CA LEU A 37 -6.37 -5.92 -6.42
C LEU A 37 -5.26 -5.70 -7.44
N GLN A 38 -4.07 -5.27 -7.00
CA GLN A 38 -2.89 -5.11 -7.86
C GLN A 38 -2.15 -6.44 -8.11
N ALA A 39 -2.44 -7.48 -7.32
CA ALA A 39 -1.84 -8.80 -7.47
C ALA A 39 -2.80 -9.76 -8.19
N GLU A 40 -2.25 -10.61 -9.07
CA GLU A 40 -3.01 -11.70 -9.68
C GLU A 40 -3.33 -12.78 -8.63
N ASP A 41 -4.52 -13.35 -8.71
CA ASP A 41 -4.86 -14.58 -7.99
C ASP A 41 -4.12 -15.74 -8.68
N VAL A 42 -3.08 -16.24 -8.03
CA VAL A 42 -2.29 -17.39 -8.50
C VAL A 42 -2.66 -18.71 -7.82
N CYS A 43 -3.72 -18.74 -6.99
CA CYS A 43 -4.20 -19.98 -6.39
C CYS A 43 -4.87 -20.89 -7.43
N ASP A 44 -4.75 -22.21 -7.22
CA ASP A 44 -5.46 -23.21 -8.02
C ASP A 44 -6.98 -23.12 -7.76
N GLU A 45 -7.35 -22.94 -6.49
CA GLU A 45 -8.73 -22.67 -6.07
C GLU A 45 -9.02 -21.17 -6.14
N LYS A 46 -9.77 -20.75 -7.16
CA LYS A 46 -10.17 -19.35 -7.33
C LYS A 46 -11.27 -18.94 -6.37
N ILE A 47 -11.21 -17.70 -5.90
CA ILE A 47 -12.29 -17.12 -5.12
C ILE A 47 -13.52 -16.92 -6.02
N ARG A 48 -14.66 -17.43 -5.55
CA ARG A 48 -15.95 -17.34 -6.23
C ARG A 48 -16.84 -16.36 -5.47
N ILE A 49 -17.30 -15.32 -6.15
CA ILE A 49 -18.19 -14.31 -5.59
C ILE A 49 -19.60 -14.62 -6.08
N GLY A 50 -20.46 -15.06 -5.16
CA GLY A 50 -21.88 -15.19 -5.43
C GLY A 50 -22.55 -13.82 -5.36
N VAL A 51 -23.33 -13.46 -6.38
CA VAL A 51 -24.20 -12.29 -6.35
C VAL A 51 -25.28 -12.54 -5.29
N PRO A 52 -25.28 -11.80 -4.17
CA PRO A 52 -26.25 -12.02 -3.11
C PRO A 52 -27.65 -11.64 -3.60
N GLY A 53 -28.66 -12.10 -2.86
CA GLY A 53 -30.04 -11.83 -3.24
C GLY A 53 -30.32 -10.33 -3.45
N ILE A 54 -31.21 -10.00 -4.39
CA ILE A 54 -31.46 -8.60 -4.81
C ILE A 54 -31.76 -7.68 -3.63
N ARG A 55 -32.35 -8.20 -2.54
CA ARG A 55 -32.65 -7.45 -1.31
C ARG A 55 -31.41 -6.95 -0.56
N ILE A 56 -30.24 -7.54 -0.80
CA ILE A 56 -28.98 -7.21 -0.11
C ILE A 56 -28.17 -6.20 -0.94
N LEU A 57 -28.25 -6.28 -2.27
CA LEU A 57 -27.52 -5.36 -3.13
C LEU A 57 -28.19 -3.98 -3.14
N PRO A 58 -27.41 -2.89 -2.95
CA PRO A 58 -27.95 -1.55 -3.02
C PRO A 58 -28.51 -1.26 -4.41
N ASP A 59 -29.62 -0.53 -4.44
CA ASP A 59 -30.13 0.08 -5.67
C ASP A 59 -29.41 1.41 -5.94
N PHE A 60 -29.25 1.75 -7.21
CA PHE A 60 -28.57 2.96 -7.65
C PHE A 60 -29.59 3.91 -8.28
N PRO A 61 -30.10 4.90 -7.52
CA PRO A 61 -31.13 5.82 -8.01
C PRO A 61 -30.65 6.69 -9.17
N ASP A 62 -31.58 7.31 -9.90
CA ASP A 62 -31.22 8.14 -11.05
C ASP A 62 -30.40 9.37 -10.68
N LYS A 63 -30.65 9.94 -9.51
CA LYS A 63 -29.85 11.03 -8.98
C LYS A 63 -28.80 10.45 -8.02
N LYS A 64 -27.53 10.77 -8.27
CA LYS A 64 -26.42 10.38 -7.38
C LYS A 64 -26.66 10.85 -5.94
N PRO A 65 -26.72 9.93 -4.95
CA PRO A 65 -26.81 10.29 -3.54
C PRO A 65 -25.57 11.03 -3.04
N LYS A 66 -25.71 11.85 -2.00
CA LYS A 66 -24.58 12.63 -1.42
C LYS A 66 -23.53 11.72 -0.78
N GLU A 67 -23.96 10.58 -0.27
CA GLU A 67 -23.15 9.54 0.35
C GLU A 67 -22.16 8.92 -0.65
N LEU A 68 -22.47 9.01 -1.95
CA LEU A 68 -21.64 8.54 -3.05
C LEU A 68 -20.90 9.69 -3.76
N SER A 69 -20.71 10.82 -3.07
CA SER A 69 -19.97 12.00 -3.57
C SER A 69 -18.54 11.70 -3.98
N LYS A 70 -17.93 10.63 -3.44
CA LYS A 70 -16.59 10.15 -3.83
C LYS A 70 -16.51 9.63 -5.26
N PHE A 71 -17.64 9.24 -5.87
CA PHE A 71 -17.69 8.81 -7.26
C PHE A 71 -17.89 10.04 -8.16
N THR A 72 -17.18 10.08 -9.28
CA THR A 72 -17.55 10.99 -10.37
C THR A 72 -18.93 10.59 -10.92
N ASP A 73 -19.62 11.51 -11.60
CA ASP A 73 -20.92 11.19 -12.21
C ASP A 73 -20.79 10.07 -13.26
N GLU A 74 -19.67 10.04 -13.99
CA GLU A 74 -19.34 8.98 -14.93
C GLU A 74 -19.18 7.62 -14.24
N GLN A 75 -18.39 7.57 -13.16
CA GLN A 75 -18.21 6.32 -12.40
C GLN A 75 -19.53 5.83 -11.80
N TYR A 76 -20.38 6.76 -11.32
CA TYR A 76 -21.70 6.42 -10.80
C TYR A 76 -22.58 5.75 -11.86
N GLU A 77 -22.63 6.32 -13.07
CA GLU A 77 -23.42 5.74 -14.17
C GLU A 77 -22.87 4.37 -14.62
N ILE A 78 -21.55 4.18 -14.61
CA ILE A 78 -20.94 2.86 -14.91
C ILE A 78 -21.39 1.82 -13.87
N VAL A 79 -21.26 2.12 -12.58
CA VAL A 79 -21.64 1.19 -11.50
C VAL A 79 -23.15 0.90 -11.54
N LYS A 80 -23.97 1.93 -11.76
CA LYS A 80 -25.42 1.80 -11.90
C LYS A 80 -25.81 0.90 -13.08
N LYS A 81 -25.16 1.05 -14.23
CA LYS A 81 -25.36 0.16 -15.38
C LYS A 81 -24.95 -1.27 -15.05
N LYS A 82 -23.76 -1.46 -14.47
CA LYS A 82 -23.26 -2.78 -14.09
C LYS A 82 -24.16 -3.48 -13.08
N ARG A 83 -24.71 -2.74 -12.11
CA ARG A 83 -25.66 -3.28 -11.13
C ARG A 83 -26.90 -3.89 -11.79
N LYS A 84 -27.42 -3.27 -12.86
CA LYS A 84 -28.58 -3.79 -13.63
C LYS A 84 -28.25 -5.04 -14.44
N GLU A 85 -26.98 -5.24 -14.80
CA GLU A 85 -26.52 -6.43 -15.53
C GLU A 85 -26.39 -7.67 -14.61
N LEU A 86 -26.18 -7.47 -13.30
CA LEU A 86 -26.02 -8.56 -12.32
C LEU A 86 -27.34 -9.26 -12.00
N LYS A 87 -27.35 -10.59 -12.10
CA LYS A 87 -28.48 -11.43 -11.67
C LYS A 87 -28.18 -12.13 -10.36
N GLU A 88 -29.20 -12.21 -9.52
CA GLU A 88 -29.13 -12.96 -8.26
C GLU A 88 -28.71 -14.42 -8.50
N GLY A 89 -27.78 -14.90 -7.67
CA GLY A 89 -27.25 -16.26 -7.77
C GLY A 89 -26.18 -16.47 -8.85
N GLU A 90 -25.87 -15.47 -9.67
CA GLU A 90 -24.70 -15.55 -10.55
C GLU A 90 -23.41 -15.67 -9.73
N ILE A 91 -22.46 -16.41 -10.27
CA ILE A 91 -21.16 -16.63 -9.63
C ILE A 91 -20.09 -16.06 -10.53
N TYR A 92 -19.33 -15.11 -10.01
CA TYR A 92 -18.17 -14.53 -10.66
C TYR A 92 -16.89 -15.14 -10.08
N ILE A 93 -15.88 -15.28 -10.92
CA ILE A 93 -14.54 -15.70 -10.51
C ILE A 93 -13.65 -14.46 -10.62
N THR A 94 -12.83 -14.22 -9.60
CA THR A 94 -11.84 -13.15 -9.64
C THR A 94 -10.53 -13.66 -10.20
N ASP A 95 -9.89 -12.84 -11.04
CA ASP A 95 -8.53 -13.07 -11.50
C ASP A 95 -7.51 -12.34 -10.60
N LYS A 96 -7.99 -11.48 -9.69
CA LYS A 96 -7.18 -10.70 -8.75
C LYS A 96 -7.31 -11.22 -7.33
N ALA A 97 -6.29 -10.99 -6.52
CA ALA A 97 -6.37 -11.22 -5.09
C ALA A 97 -7.43 -10.30 -4.46
N LEU A 98 -8.14 -10.79 -3.44
CA LEU A 98 -9.23 -10.06 -2.78
C LEU A 98 -8.94 -9.86 -1.31
N TYR A 99 -9.44 -8.76 -0.76
CA TYR A 99 -9.38 -8.53 0.68
C TYR A 99 -10.04 -9.69 1.45
N GLY A 100 -9.35 -10.21 2.46
CA GLY A 100 -9.81 -11.39 3.22
C GLY A 100 -9.76 -12.71 2.45
N GLY A 101 -9.29 -12.69 1.20
CA GLY A 101 -9.06 -13.88 0.38
C GLY A 101 -7.91 -14.73 0.93
N PRO A 102 -8.00 -16.07 0.85
CA PRO A 102 -6.90 -16.94 1.22
C PRO A 102 -5.62 -16.59 0.44
N GLY A 103 -4.54 -16.26 1.16
CA GLY A 103 -3.24 -15.97 0.55
C GLY A 103 -3.11 -14.62 -0.16
N SER A 104 -4.14 -13.75 -0.13
CA SER A 104 -4.10 -12.46 -0.84
C SER A 104 -3.02 -11.52 -0.33
N VAL A 105 -2.74 -11.53 0.98
CA VAL A 105 -1.61 -10.79 1.56
C VAL A 105 -0.29 -11.26 0.95
N LYS A 106 -0.05 -12.57 0.93
CA LYS A 106 1.16 -13.15 0.34
C LYS A 106 1.32 -12.81 -1.13
N MET A 107 0.24 -12.83 -1.91
CA MET A 107 0.27 -12.47 -3.33
C MET A 107 0.72 -11.03 -3.52
N PHE A 108 0.15 -10.11 -2.74
CA PHE A 108 0.58 -8.71 -2.77
C PHE A 108 2.02 -8.52 -2.29
N SER A 109 2.41 -9.12 -1.15
CA SER A 109 3.78 -9.04 -0.65
C SER A 109 4.80 -9.59 -1.65
N THR A 110 4.45 -10.63 -2.41
CA THR A 110 5.30 -11.18 -3.48
C THR A 110 5.47 -10.19 -4.63
N LYS A 111 4.38 -9.52 -5.05
CA LYS A 111 4.44 -8.45 -6.05
C LYS A 111 5.31 -7.30 -5.54
N ALA A 112 5.04 -6.80 -4.34
CA ALA A 112 5.81 -5.73 -3.71
C ALA A 112 7.31 -6.03 -3.65
N LYS A 113 7.67 -7.22 -3.17
CA LYS A 113 9.05 -7.71 -3.15
C LYS A 113 9.69 -7.70 -4.54
N THR A 114 8.96 -8.11 -5.57
CA THR A 114 9.47 -8.13 -6.95
C THR A 114 9.78 -6.72 -7.44
N GLU A 115 8.86 -5.78 -7.21
CA GLU A 115 9.03 -4.37 -7.59
C GLU A 115 10.21 -3.72 -6.83
N LEU A 116 10.35 -3.98 -5.52
CA LEU A 116 11.46 -3.48 -4.71
C LEU A 116 12.80 -4.07 -5.16
N LYS A 117 12.83 -5.35 -5.52
CA LYS A 117 14.04 -6.00 -6.04
C LYS A 117 14.53 -5.35 -7.34
N GLU A 118 13.63 -4.94 -8.23
CA GLU A 118 13.98 -4.21 -9.45
C GLU A 118 14.56 -2.81 -9.17
N LEU A 119 14.25 -2.23 -8.00
CA LEU A 119 14.82 -0.98 -7.51
C LEU A 119 16.13 -1.19 -6.73
N GLY A 120 16.66 -2.41 -6.70
CA GLY A 120 17.93 -2.75 -6.05
C GLY A 120 17.82 -3.08 -4.57
N PHE A 121 16.61 -3.30 -4.06
CA PHE A 121 16.42 -3.73 -2.67
C PHE A 121 16.56 -5.25 -2.52
N GLU A 122 17.10 -5.67 -1.39
CA GLU A 122 17.09 -7.05 -0.92
C GLU A 122 16.16 -7.19 0.29
N GLU A 123 15.39 -8.28 0.34
CA GLU A 123 14.59 -8.62 1.52
C GLU A 123 15.48 -9.33 2.54
N ILE A 124 15.58 -8.79 3.75
CA ILE A 124 16.40 -9.35 4.84
C ILE A 124 15.59 -10.07 5.91
N ASP A 125 14.33 -9.67 6.04
CA ASP A 125 13.31 -10.28 6.87
C ASP A 125 11.97 -10.04 6.20
N GLU A 126 10.93 -10.75 6.60
CA GLU A 126 9.61 -10.68 5.99
C GLU A 126 9.11 -9.23 5.88
N SER A 127 8.93 -8.74 4.64
CA SER A 127 8.54 -7.36 4.36
C SER A 127 9.50 -6.28 4.90
N ILE A 128 10.76 -6.62 5.21
CA ILE A 128 11.84 -5.66 5.51
C ILE A 128 12.86 -5.71 4.37
N HIS A 129 13.05 -4.57 3.71
CA HIS A 129 13.86 -4.45 2.51
C HIS A 129 14.94 -3.39 2.70
N LEU A 130 16.18 -3.73 2.33
CA LEU A 130 17.32 -2.85 2.40
C LEU A 130 17.89 -2.59 1.01
N ARG A 131 18.36 -1.38 0.79
CA ARG A 131 19.24 -1.07 -0.35
C ARG A 131 20.61 -0.69 0.20
N ARG A 132 21.65 -1.21 -0.44
CA ARG A 132 23.04 -0.94 -0.07
C ARG A 132 23.73 -0.16 -1.17
N GLU A 133 24.67 0.69 -0.77
CA GLU A 133 25.57 1.35 -1.70
C GLU A 133 26.62 0.35 -2.21
N THR A 134 26.80 0.26 -3.53
CA THR A 134 27.62 -0.75 -4.19
C THR A 134 29.09 -0.73 -3.75
N ASN A 135 29.64 0.45 -3.46
CA ASN A 135 31.06 0.63 -3.16
C ASN A 135 31.41 0.33 -1.70
N THR A 136 30.52 0.69 -0.77
CA THR A 136 30.76 0.64 0.68
C THR A 136 30.04 -0.52 1.35
N ASN A 137 29.05 -1.10 0.66
CA ASN A 137 28.11 -2.08 1.20
C ASN A 137 27.29 -1.56 2.39
N GLU A 138 27.30 -0.24 2.62
CA GLU A 138 26.50 0.41 3.64
C GLU A 138 25.04 0.47 3.24
N VAL A 139 24.14 0.26 4.20
CA VAL A 139 22.69 0.39 3.96
C VAL A 139 22.35 1.87 3.80
N ASN A 140 21.87 2.24 2.62
CA ASN A 140 21.53 3.62 2.25
C ASN A 140 20.02 3.87 2.13
N ALA A 141 19.20 2.80 2.17
CA ALA A 141 17.75 2.90 2.28
C ALA A 141 17.18 1.70 3.04
N VAL A 142 16.11 1.94 3.78
CA VAL A 142 15.31 0.93 4.47
C VAL A 142 13.85 1.13 4.09
N ILE A 143 13.15 0.06 3.74
CA ILE A 143 11.71 0.05 3.52
C ILE A 143 11.14 -1.15 4.26
N TYR A 144 10.05 -0.95 5.00
CA TYR A 144 9.23 -2.04 5.49
C TYR A 144 7.77 -1.85 5.11
N HIS A 145 7.04 -2.96 4.96
CA HIS A 145 5.63 -2.89 4.62
C HIS A 145 4.77 -3.94 5.35
N PRO A 146 4.02 -3.58 6.40
CA PRO A 146 3.00 -4.45 6.94
C PRO A 146 1.78 -4.41 6.03
N VAL A 147 1.53 -5.49 5.30
CA VAL A 147 0.36 -5.63 4.43
C VAL A 147 0.34 -4.54 3.34
N ASP A 148 -0.49 -3.52 3.47
CA ASP A 148 -0.76 -2.44 2.51
C ASP A 148 -0.12 -1.09 2.88
N ASP A 149 0.43 -0.97 4.09
CA ASP A 149 1.20 0.20 4.51
C ASP A 149 2.66 0.06 4.10
N PHE A 150 3.27 1.12 3.57
CA PHE A 150 4.70 1.22 3.29
C PHE A 150 5.33 2.33 4.11
N GLU A 151 6.42 2.03 4.80
CA GLU A 151 7.20 3.00 5.55
C GLU A 151 8.68 2.82 5.21
N GLY A 152 9.40 3.91 5.02
CA GLY A 152 10.80 3.82 4.65
C GLY A 152 11.58 5.10 4.93
N GLY A 153 12.90 4.97 4.86
CA GLY A 153 13.83 6.04 5.14
C GLY A 153 15.11 5.88 4.33
N ALA A 154 15.50 6.99 3.69
CA ALA A 154 16.68 7.14 2.85
C ALA A 154 16.85 8.63 2.54
N MET A 155 18.06 9.07 2.19
CA MET A 155 18.26 10.48 1.78
C MET A 155 17.43 10.85 0.52
N ASP A 156 17.15 9.90 -0.35
CA ASP A 156 16.38 10.02 -1.59
C ASP A 156 14.98 9.37 -1.50
N ILE A 157 14.42 9.23 -0.29
CA ILE A 157 13.19 8.44 -0.06
C ILE A 157 11.98 8.88 -0.89
N GLU A 158 11.82 10.19 -1.13
CA GLU A 158 10.74 10.73 -1.98
C GLU A 158 10.85 10.26 -3.43
N GLU A 159 12.07 10.20 -3.97
CA GLU A 159 12.31 9.72 -5.32
C GLU A 159 12.08 8.20 -5.41
N ILE A 160 12.50 7.45 -4.40
CA ILE A 160 12.27 6.01 -4.29
C ILE A 160 10.76 5.74 -4.30
N PHE A 161 9.99 6.41 -3.43
CA PHE A 161 8.55 6.23 -3.32
C PHE A 161 7.81 6.73 -4.56
N SER A 162 8.32 7.75 -5.26
CA SER A 162 7.76 8.19 -6.54
C SER A 162 7.95 7.14 -7.65
N LYS A 163 9.18 6.58 -7.78
CA LYS A 163 9.47 5.49 -8.73
C LYS A 163 8.67 4.22 -8.43
N TYR A 164 8.50 3.92 -7.15
CA TYR A 164 7.71 2.80 -6.67
C TYR A 164 6.20 3.04 -6.85
N GLY A 165 5.73 4.26 -6.63
CA GLY A 165 4.35 4.70 -6.80
C GLY A 165 3.78 4.53 -8.20
N HIS A 166 4.64 4.59 -9.22
CA HIS A 166 4.26 4.25 -10.60
C HIS A 166 4.07 2.74 -10.83
N ARG A 167 4.66 1.90 -9.99
CA ARG A 167 4.67 0.42 -10.12
C ARG A 167 3.65 -0.26 -9.20
N LEU A 168 3.46 0.31 -8.01
CA LEU A 168 2.40 -0.01 -7.07
C LEU A 168 1.69 1.29 -6.76
N PHE A 169 0.38 1.34 -6.95
CA PHE A 169 -0.42 2.57 -6.81
C PHE A 169 -0.39 3.08 -5.36
N LEU A 170 0.70 3.75 -4.98
CA LEU A 170 0.85 4.41 -3.70
C LEU A 170 -0.08 5.61 -3.68
N GLY A 171 -0.83 5.72 -2.59
CA GLY A 171 -1.66 6.85 -2.26
C GLY A 171 -0.82 8.00 -1.71
N SER A 172 -1.41 8.75 -0.78
CA SER A 172 -0.78 9.95 -0.22
C SER A 172 0.53 9.63 0.50
N LEU A 173 1.58 10.37 0.16
CA LEU A 173 2.86 10.35 0.88
C LEU A 173 2.76 11.24 2.12
N VAL A 174 3.15 10.70 3.28
CA VAL A 174 3.16 11.42 4.56
C VAL A 174 4.57 11.39 5.12
N GLN A 175 5.12 12.56 5.40
CA GLN A 175 6.41 12.66 6.07
C GLN A 175 6.28 12.25 7.54
N VAL A 176 7.11 11.32 7.98
CA VAL A 176 7.19 10.89 9.38
C VAL A 176 8.36 11.65 10.02
N ARG A 177 8.07 12.73 10.74
CA ARG A 177 9.11 13.50 11.43
C ARG A 177 9.55 12.78 12.71
N GLY A 178 10.79 12.28 12.72
CA GLY A 178 11.50 11.96 13.95
C GLY A 178 12.41 13.14 14.31
N HIS A 179 12.15 13.81 15.44
CA HIS A 179 13.06 14.84 15.95
C HIS A 179 13.90 14.24 17.06
N ARG A 180 15.21 14.52 17.06
CA ARG A 180 16.07 14.27 18.21
C ARG A 180 15.71 15.29 19.28
N ALA A 181 14.98 14.87 20.30
CA ALA A 181 14.76 15.70 21.47
C ALA A 181 16.07 15.80 22.27
N ASP A 182 16.35 16.97 22.83
CA ASP A 182 17.38 17.11 23.85
C ASP A 182 16.99 16.36 25.14
N GLU A 183 17.90 16.26 26.10
CA GLU A 183 17.65 15.60 27.41
C GLU A 183 16.47 16.22 28.19
N THR A 184 15.95 17.36 27.74
CA THR A 184 14.84 18.10 28.37
C THR A 184 13.52 17.97 27.62
N GLY A 185 13.48 17.26 26.48
CA GLY A 185 12.27 17.03 25.70
C GLY A 185 11.77 18.26 24.93
N LYS A 186 12.60 19.30 24.74
CA LYS A 186 12.18 20.51 24.02
C LYS A 186 12.47 20.41 22.53
N GLU A 187 11.44 20.68 21.73
CA GLU A 187 11.52 20.79 20.28
C GLU A 187 12.16 22.13 19.88
N ASP A 188 13.17 22.10 19.01
CA ASP A 188 13.62 23.30 18.28
C ASP A 188 12.60 23.64 17.18
N VAL A 189 11.61 24.48 17.55
CA VAL A 189 10.68 25.38 16.80
C VAL A 189 10.23 24.99 15.36
N PRO A 190 8.92 25.07 15.02
CA PRO A 190 8.34 24.53 13.78
C PRO A 190 8.23 25.56 12.63
N VAL A 191 8.20 25.09 11.37
CA VAL A 191 7.42 25.73 10.28
C VAL A 191 6.82 24.68 9.31
N LEU A 192 5.56 24.94 8.94
CA LEU A 192 4.65 24.23 8.04
C LEU A 192 5.16 24.00 6.61
N GLY A 193 4.63 22.94 5.99
CA GLY A 193 4.47 22.82 4.54
C GLY A 193 3.70 21.55 4.17
N VAL A 194 2.37 21.63 4.06
CA VAL A 194 1.60 20.61 3.32
C VAL A 194 1.88 20.87 1.83
N PHE A 195 2.59 19.97 1.17
CA PHE A 195 2.75 20.06 -0.28
C PHE A 195 1.43 19.65 -0.96
N PRO A 196 0.91 20.43 -1.92
CA PRO A 196 -0.25 20.03 -2.69
C PRO A 196 0.09 18.80 -3.55
N GLN A 197 -0.93 17.96 -3.74
CA GLN A 197 -0.94 16.76 -4.57
C GLN A 197 -0.15 16.97 -5.88
N LEU A 198 0.87 16.15 -6.11
CA LEU A 198 1.36 15.88 -7.45
C LEU A 198 0.27 15.11 -8.20
N ALA A 199 -0.62 15.86 -8.84
CA ALA A 199 -1.51 15.33 -9.86
C ALA A 199 -0.63 14.85 -11.03
N VAL A 200 -0.36 13.55 -11.08
CA VAL A 200 0.17 12.91 -12.28
C VAL A 200 -0.98 12.87 -13.29
N ARG A 201 -0.86 13.70 -14.33
CA ARG A 201 -1.65 13.57 -15.57
C ARG A 201 -1.02 12.52 -16.48
#